data_AF-A0A2U1KLB7-F1
#
_entry.id   AF-A0A2U1KLB7-F1
#
_cell.length_a   1.000
_cell.length_b   1.000
_cell.length_c   1.000
_cell.angle_alpha   90.00
_cell.angle_beta   90.00
_cell.angle_gamma   90.00
#
_symmetry.space_group_name_H-M   'P 1'
#
loop_
_entity.id
_entity.type
_entity.pdbx_description
1 polymer ?
#
loop_
_entity_poly.entity_id
_entity_poly.type
_entity_poly.pdbx_seq_one_letter_code
_entity_poly.pdbx_strand_id
1 'polypeptide(L)'
;MPTKFNLPKASKGVKSCTFGESSKGFRVTDDMEWINEIEECPVYHPSLEDFEDPLVYIQKIAPEASRYGVCKIVPPLVSSTPTGVVIKKEKPGFRFTPKVQPLRLARWTTNDKNTFYISGKSYTLHDFEVMANKVSANKYSLSGCLPSAYIEKEFWVEMTRGNKGTVEYGVNVDGSAFSSSPNDHFGSSKWNLNKLARLPGSALRLVENAIPGVTDPMMYIGMLFSMFAWHVEDDYLYSINYHHCGAPKTWYGVPGTAAHEFEKVTEHHIYTKEVLSTDGANGAFKMLAEKTTMFPPKILLQNHVPVYKVVQLPGDFIVTFPRAYHSGFSHGFNFGEAVNFAVHDWFPFGASANERYALLRMKPIIPYEEIFCKEAMLLSTKKHKKDDTCDSAAASAQYIKSSFASLLRKYNGAILLLKSLDRSLSIFSNLKETITCCICKRDCYVACVSCNCHPDPVCVFHDKEVSDCCCGSNRLLFVRADLPKMKDVAIKFEEVNHDNSRGCNRSNKGRVEYDATKTQQSNASACGSKRSGKLRTCSGKNNDKIVVETPVNTTRKRGLLNISSKKRTRSSLRLKEVKKKCRKKGSQCHLCCSKIAH
;
A
#
# COMPACT_ATOMS: atom_id res chain seq x y z
N MET A 1 -53.27 -36.27 11.82
CA MET A 1 -53.17 -35.93 10.39
C MET A 1 -52.53 -34.56 10.24
N PRO A 2 -51.30 -34.45 9.69
CA PRO A 2 -50.71 -33.15 9.39
C PRO A 2 -50.91 -32.80 7.92
N THR A 3 -51.48 -31.63 7.68
CA THR A 3 -51.68 -31.00 6.37
C THR A 3 -50.33 -30.57 5.78
N LYS A 4 -49.96 -31.20 4.66
CA LYS A 4 -48.81 -30.85 3.83
C LYS A 4 -49.04 -29.51 3.13
N PHE A 5 -48.19 -28.51 3.39
CA PHE A 5 -48.07 -27.34 2.52
C PHE A 5 -47.16 -27.65 1.33
N ASN A 6 -47.71 -27.52 0.13
CA ASN A 6 -47.02 -27.70 -1.14
C ASN A 6 -46.16 -26.46 -1.48
N LEU A 7 -44.86 -26.66 -1.71
CA LEU A 7 -43.98 -25.69 -2.37
C LEU A 7 -44.30 -25.62 -3.88
N PRO A 8 -44.32 -24.42 -4.51
CA PRO A 8 -44.52 -24.33 -5.95
C PRO A 8 -43.31 -24.87 -6.73
N LYS A 9 -43.59 -25.66 -7.77
CA LYS A 9 -42.62 -26.24 -8.70
C LYS A 9 -41.85 -25.14 -9.46
N ALA A 10 -40.53 -25.34 -9.56
CA ALA A 10 -39.64 -24.56 -10.40
C ALA A 10 -40.08 -24.57 -11.87
N SER A 11 -40.35 -23.39 -12.42
CA SER A 11 -40.51 -23.19 -13.87
C SER A 11 -39.15 -23.02 -14.53
N LYS A 12 -38.92 -23.86 -15.53
CA LYS A 12 -37.72 -23.97 -16.38
C LYS A 12 -37.36 -22.66 -17.10
N GLY A 13 -36.06 -22.43 -17.29
CA GLY A 13 -35.52 -21.69 -18.43
C GLY A 13 -34.70 -20.42 -18.13
N VAL A 14 -33.66 -20.50 -17.31
CA VAL A 14 -32.65 -19.43 -17.26
C VAL A 14 -31.74 -19.57 -18.50
N LYS A 15 -31.91 -18.66 -19.47
CA LYS A 15 -30.93 -18.49 -20.54
C LYS A 15 -29.65 -17.94 -19.91
N SER A 16 -28.54 -18.67 -20.04
CA SER A 16 -27.21 -18.16 -19.72
C SER A 16 -26.95 -16.91 -20.57
N CYS A 17 -26.72 -15.76 -19.93
CA CYS A 17 -26.20 -14.59 -20.62
C CYS A 17 -24.76 -14.89 -21.05
N THR A 18 -24.57 -15.17 -22.34
CA THR A 18 -23.26 -15.23 -22.97
C THR A 18 -22.70 -13.81 -23.04
N PHE A 19 -21.71 -13.52 -22.19
CA PHE A 19 -20.88 -12.33 -22.31
C PHE A 19 -20.15 -12.37 -23.67
N GLY A 20 -20.18 -11.23 -24.38
CA GLY A 20 -19.72 -11.08 -25.76
C GLY A 20 -18.34 -11.68 -26.02
N GLU A 21 -18.25 -12.32 -27.18
CA GLU A 21 -17.04 -12.98 -27.69
C GLU A 21 -15.88 -11.99 -27.86
N SER A 22 -14.66 -12.50 -27.61
CA SER A 22 -13.33 -11.86 -27.72
C SER A 22 -12.74 -11.17 -26.47
N SER A 23 -12.65 -11.91 -25.36
CA SER A 23 -11.46 -12.02 -24.50
C SER A 23 -11.82 -12.95 -23.34
N LYS A 24 -10.86 -13.68 -22.77
CA LYS A 24 -11.08 -14.65 -21.68
C LYS A 24 -11.56 -13.97 -20.38
N GLY A 25 -12.83 -13.56 -20.34
CA GLY A 25 -13.48 -12.99 -19.17
C GLY A 25 -13.78 -14.07 -18.12
N PHE A 26 -13.39 -13.80 -16.88
CA PHE A 26 -13.58 -14.65 -15.71
C PHE A 26 -15.08 -14.95 -15.46
N ARG A 27 -15.44 -16.22 -15.29
CA ARG A 27 -16.79 -16.66 -14.87
C ARG A 27 -16.77 -17.06 -13.40
N VAL A 28 -17.33 -16.23 -12.53
CA VAL A 28 -17.67 -16.64 -11.16
C VAL A 28 -18.83 -17.64 -11.27
N THR A 29 -18.64 -18.89 -10.84
CA THR A 29 -19.77 -19.82 -10.65
C THR A 29 -20.63 -19.34 -9.49
N ASP A 30 -21.96 -19.39 -9.65
CA ASP A 30 -22.95 -18.84 -8.70
C ASP A 30 -23.01 -19.57 -7.35
N ASP A 31 -22.32 -20.69 -7.18
CA ASP A 31 -22.38 -21.52 -5.99
C ASP A 31 -21.72 -20.87 -4.76
N MET A 32 -20.76 -19.96 -4.97
CA MET A 32 -20.04 -19.20 -3.93
C MET A 32 -19.32 -20.09 -2.90
N GLU A 33 -19.09 -21.37 -3.20
CA GLU A 33 -18.49 -22.36 -2.28
C GLU A 33 -17.06 -21.99 -1.87
N TRP A 34 -16.33 -21.29 -2.75
CA TRP A 34 -14.98 -20.76 -2.50
C TRP A 34 -14.89 -19.89 -1.23
N ILE A 35 -16.00 -19.32 -0.75
CA ILE A 35 -16.05 -18.56 0.51
C ILE A 35 -15.62 -19.41 1.70
N ASN A 36 -15.96 -20.70 1.67
CA ASN A 36 -15.65 -21.67 2.73
C ASN A 36 -14.24 -22.26 2.58
N GLU A 37 -13.59 -22.06 1.44
CA GLU A 37 -12.21 -22.51 1.16
C GLU A 37 -11.15 -21.53 1.67
N ILE A 38 -11.55 -20.30 2.01
CA ILE A 38 -10.62 -19.28 2.53
C ILE A 38 -10.30 -19.60 3.98
N GLU A 39 -9.01 -19.76 4.28
CA GLU A 39 -8.51 -19.96 5.64
C GLU A 39 -8.71 -18.70 6.50
N GLU A 40 -9.04 -18.88 7.77
CA GLU A 40 -9.15 -17.76 8.72
C GLU A 40 -7.76 -17.27 9.16
N CYS A 41 -7.62 -15.96 9.41
CA CYS A 41 -6.38 -15.43 9.98
C CYS A 41 -6.29 -15.70 11.49
N PRO A 42 -5.08 -15.60 12.09
CA PRO A 42 -4.91 -15.75 13.53
C PRO A 42 -5.73 -14.73 14.34
N VAL A 43 -6.23 -15.21 15.48
CA VAL A 43 -6.95 -14.42 16.48
C VAL A 43 -6.16 -14.48 17.78
N TYR A 44 -5.83 -13.31 18.32
CA TYR A 44 -5.02 -13.17 19.52
C TYR A 44 -5.83 -12.60 20.68
N HIS A 45 -5.54 -13.10 21.88
CA HIS A 45 -6.19 -12.71 23.14
C HIS A 45 -5.11 -12.26 24.15
N PRO A 46 -4.63 -11.00 24.08
CA PRO A 46 -3.62 -10.50 25.02
C PRO A 46 -4.11 -10.59 26.47
N SER A 47 -3.19 -10.96 27.37
CA SER A 47 -3.38 -10.74 28.81
C SER A 47 -3.41 -9.23 29.11
N LEU A 48 -3.79 -8.85 30.34
CA LEU A 48 -3.73 -7.44 30.75
C LEU A 48 -2.30 -6.86 30.66
N GLU A 49 -1.29 -7.67 30.96
CA GLU A 49 0.13 -7.31 30.85
C GLU A 49 0.55 -7.12 29.38
N ASP A 50 0.21 -8.08 28.52
CA ASP A 50 0.45 -7.99 27.07
C ASP A 50 -0.29 -6.77 26.46
N PHE A 51 -1.40 -6.34 27.06
CA PHE A 51 -2.19 -5.19 26.62
C PHE A 51 -1.63 -3.83 27.10
N GLU A 52 -0.56 -3.78 27.88
CA GLU A 52 -0.01 -2.49 28.35
C GLU A 52 0.65 -1.67 27.22
N ASP A 53 1.28 -2.34 26.24
CA ASP A 53 1.94 -1.68 25.13
C ASP A 53 1.59 -2.34 23.78
N PRO A 54 0.75 -1.69 22.95
CA PRO A 54 0.33 -2.27 21.67
C PRO A 54 1.48 -2.52 20.71
N LEU A 55 2.49 -1.66 20.69
CA LEU A 55 3.58 -1.79 19.72
C LEU A 55 4.47 -2.97 20.07
N VAL A 56 4.74 -3.18 21.36
CA VAL A 56 5.48 -4.35 21.85
C VAL A 56 4.70 -5.63 21.57
N TYR A 57 3.40 -5.63 21.86
CA TYR A 57 2.57 -6.81 21.62
C TYR A 57 2.44 -7.17 20.13
N ILE A 58 2.22 -6.17 19.27
CA ILE A 58 2.16 -6.39 17.82
C ILE A 58 3.48 -6.94 17.31
N GLN A 59 4.63 -6.44 17.79
CA GLN A 59 5.94 -6.99 17.46
C GLN A 59 6.14 -8.43 17.96
N LYS A 60 5.57 -8.79 19.12
CA LYS A 60 5.59 -10.17 19.66
C LYS A 60 4.88 -11.15 18.73
N ILE A 61 3.73 -10.77 18.16
CA ILE A 61 2.94 -11.64 17.27
C ILE A 61 3.36 -11.54 15.78
N ALA A 62 4.08 -10.49 15.39
CA ALA A 62 4.44 -10.22 14.00
C ALA A 62 5.13 -11.39 13.25
N PRO A 63 6.04 -12.17 13.85
CA PRO A 63 6.67 -13.30 13.16
C PRO A 63 5.69 -14.35 12.61
N GLU A 64 4.56 -14.54 13.29
CA GLU A 64 3.48 -15.42 12.84
C GLU A 64 2.46 -14.65 12.00
N ALA A 65 1.88 -13.58 12.57
CA ALA A 65 0.73 -12.88 12.02
C ALA A 65 1.01 -12.23 10.64
N SER A 66 2.24 -11.78 10.39
CA SER A 66 2.63 -11.18 9.09
C SER A 66 2.53 -12.16 7.92
N ARG A 67 2.57 -13.48 8.17
CA ARG A 67 2.40 -14.54 7.16
C ARG A 67 0.98 -14.62 6.61
N TYR A 68 0.04 -13.99 7.29
CA TYR A 68 -1.37 -13.91 6.92
C TYR A 68 -1.75 -12.53 6.35
N GLY A 69 -0.89 -11.52 6.54
CA GLY A 69 -1.12 -10.14 6.11
C GLY A 69 -2.08 -9.34 6.99
N VAL A 70 -3.05 -10.02 7.61
CA VAL A 70 -3.96 -9.45 8.62
C VAL A 70 -4.07 -10.37 9.82
N CYS A 71 -4.35 -9.81 10.99
CA CYS A 71 -4.74 -10.60 12.17
C CYS A 71 -5.79 -9.87 13.00
N LYS A 72 -6.47 -10.62 13.87
CA LYS A 72 -7.43 -10.07 14.83
C LYS A 72 -6.89 -10.09 16.25
N ILE A 73 -7.16 -9.05 17.01
CA ILE A 73 -6.81 -8.95 18.43
C ILE A 73 -8.08 -8.61 19.20
N VAL A 74 -8.44 -9.48 20.15
CA VAL A 74 -9.59 -9.29 21.04
C VAL A 74 -9.06 -8.75 22.37
N PRO A 75 -9.32 -7.47 22.71
CA PRO A 75 -8.74 -6.85 23.88
C PRO A 75 -9.33 -7.44 25.18
N PRO A 76 -8.55 -7.52 26.27
CA PRO A 76 -9.05 -7.92 27.59
C PRO A 76 -9.83 -6.80 28.29
N LEU A 77 -9.76 -5.57 27.75
CA LEU A 77 -10.45 -4.39 28.24
C LEU A 77 -11.51 -3.93 27.24
N VAL A 78 -12.62 -3.43 27.77
CA VAL A 78 -13.71 -2.82 26.99
C VAL A 78 -13.92 -1.39 27.45
N SER A 79 -14.32 -0.51 26.53
CA SER A 79 -14.66 0.87 26.90
C SER A 79 -15.86 0.90 27.86
N SER A 80 -15.75 1.73 28.89
CA SER A 80 -16.85 1.97 29.82
C SER A 80 -17.90 2.97 29.26
N THR A 81 -17.57 3.68 28.17
CA THR A 81 -18.42 4.72 27.60
C THR A 81 -18.89 4.33 26.19
N PRO A 82 -20.19 4.14 25.96
CA PRO A 82 -20.69 3.77 24.63
C PRO A 82 -20.35 4.81 23.55
N THR A 83 -20.04 4.35 22.34
CA THR A 83 -19.68 5.17 21.16
C THR A 83 -20.65 6.33 20.94
N GLY A 84 -21.97 6.08 20.98
CA GLY A 84 -22.99 7.11 20.79
C GLY A 84 -22.95 8.21 21.86
N VAL A 85 -22.53 7.88 23.09
CA VAL A 85 -22.36 8.85 24.18
C VAL A 85 -21.11 9.70 23.93
N VAL A 86 -19.99 9.08 23.54
CA VAL A 86 -18.75 9.80 23.18
C VAL A 86 -19.03 10.79 22.05
N ILE A 87 -19.60 10.32 20.94
CA ILE A 87 -19.91 11.20 19.80
C ILE A 87 -20.86 12.34 20.19
N LYS A 88 -21.91 12.06 20.97
CA LYS A 88 -22.87 13.10 21.37
C LYS A 88 -22.29 14.14 22.34
N LYS A 89 -21.48 13.71 23.31
CA LYS A 89 -20.95 14.59 24.38
C LYS A 89 -19.67 15.29 23.98
N GLU A 90 -18.73 14.56 23.39
CA GLU A 90 -17.39 15.04 23.06
C GLU A 90 -17.32 15.70 21.67
N LYS A 91 -18.32 15.45 20.80
CA LYS A 91 -18.45 16.06 19.46
C LYS A 91 -19.86 16.63 19.22
N PRO A 92 -20.28 17.67 19.95
CA PRO A 92 -21.63 18.23 19.83
C PRO A 92 -21.89 18.72 18.40
N GLY A 93 -23.04 18.34 17.85
CA GLY A 93 -23.41 18.69 16.47
C GLY A 93 -22.66 17.91 15.39
N PHE A 94 -22.01 16.79 15.72
CA PHE A 94 -21.33 15.93 14.76
C PHE A 94 -22.23 15.54 13.58
N ARG A 95 -21.74 15.81 12.38
CA ARG A 95 -22.34 15.40 11.11
C ARG A 95 -21.25 14.96 10.14
N PHE A 96 -21.61 14.10 9.20
CA PHE A 96 -20.71 13.66 8.15
C PHE A 96 -21.45 13.52 6.81
N THR A 97 -20.69 13.49 5.73
CA THR A 97 -21.21 13.30 4.37
C THR A 97 -20.61 12.02 3.80
N PRO A 98 -21.41 10.95 3.60
CA PRO A 98 -20.89 9.69 3.10
C PRO A 98 -20.53 9.78 1.61
N LYS A 99 -19.68 8.87 1.15
CA LYS A 99 -19.47 8.59 -0.27
C LYS A 99 -20.48 7.55 -0.75
N VAL A 100 -20.95 7.69 -1.99
CA VAL A 100 -21.80 6.70 -2.65
C VAL A 100 -20.92 5.73 -3.42
N GLN A 101 -21.11 4.44 -3.18
CA GLN A 101 -20.36 3.34 -3.76
C GLN A 101 -21.27 2.46 -4.63
N PRO A 102 -20.88 2.13 -5.87
CA PRO A 102 -21.64 1.21 -6.70
C PRO A 102 -21.46 -0.23 -6.23
N LEU A 103 -22.57 -0.99 -6.14
CA LEU A 103 -22.56 -2.42 -5.82
C LEU A 103 -22.37 -3.27 -7.08
N ARG A 104 -21.21 -3.12 -7.73
CA ARG A 104 -20.84 -3.91 -8.90
C ARG A 104 -19.33 -4.00 -9.06
N LEU A 105 -18.89 -5.06 -9.73
CA LEU A 105 -17.52 -5.15 -10.22
C LEU A 105 -17.28 -4.12 -11.34
N ALA A 106 -16.18 -3.37 -11.25
CA ALA A 106 -15.76 -2.49 -12.33
C ALA A 106 -15.33 -3.33 -13.55
N ARG A 107 -15.69 -2.86 -14.75
CA ARG A 107 -15.25 -3.49 -16.02
C ARG A 107 -13.86 -3.03 -16.47
N TRP A 108 -13.32 -2.01 -15.80
CA TRP A 108 -11.99 -1.46 -16.05
C TRP A 108 -11.73 -1.16 -17.52
N THR A 109 -12.70 -0.51 -18.15
CA THR A 109 -12.53 0.13 -19.46
C THR A 109 -12.31 1.63 -19.24
N THR A 110 -11.82 2.34 -20.25
CA THR A 110 -11.57 3.79 -20.18
C THR A 110 -12.79 4.61 -19.72
N ASN A 111 -14.00 4.11 -20.01
CA ASN A 111 -15.27 4.77 -19.67
C ASN A 111 -16.02 4.10 -18.49
N ASP A 112 -15.49 3.03 -17.91
CA ASP A 112 -16.14 2.27 -16.84
C ASP A 112 -15.15 1.92 -15.72
N LYS A 113 -14.74 2.97 -15.00
CA LYS A 113 -14.04 2.88 -13.72
C LYS A 113 -15.07 3.05 -12.59
N ASN A 114 -14.96 2.26 -11.54
CA ASN A 114 -15.74 2.51 -10.32
C ASN A 114 -15.23 3.82 -9.70
N THR A 115 -16.03 4.88 -9.76
CA THR A 115 -15.75 6.13 -9.06
C THR A 115 -16.70 6.27 -7.89
N PHE A 116 -16.14 6.56 -6.72
CA PHE A 116 -16.93 6.95 -5.56
C PHE A 116 -17.14 8.45 -5.60
N TYR A 117 -18.39 8.88 -5.43
CA TYR A 117 -18.72 10.30 -5.40
C TYR A 117 -19.30 10.67 -4.04
N ILE A 118 -19.09 11.92 -3.63
CA ILE A 118 -19.58 12.43 -2.36
C ILE A 118 -21.11 12.55 -2.45
N SER A 119 -21.83 12.02 -1.46
CA SER A 119 -23.28 12.16 -1.38
C SER A 119 -23.64 13.64 -1.22
N GLY A 120 -24.77 14.06 -1.80
CA GLY A 120 -25.32 15.40 -1.55
C GLY A 120 -25.96 15.55 -0.17
N LYS A 121 -25.98 14.48 0.64
CA LYS A 121 -26.66 14.42 1.93
C LYS A 121 -25.66 14.36 3.08
N SER A 122 -25.91 15.17 4.11
CA SER A 122 -25.18 15.13 5.38
C SER A 122 -26.07 14.47 6.44
N TYR A 123 -25.48 13.61 7.27
CA TYR A 123 -26.18 12.85 8.31
C TYR A 123 -25.62 13.13 9.70
N THR A 124 -26.47 13.06 10.72
CA THR A 124 -26.00 12.71 12.07
C THR A 124 -25.74 11.21 12.15
N LEU A 125 -25.02 10.75 13.18
CA LEU A 125 -24.80 9.31 13.38
C LEU A 125 -26.12 8.53 13.50
N HIS A 126 -27.07 9.08 14.27
CA HIS A 126 -28.38 8.46 14.49
C HIS A 126 -29.22 8.39 13.20
N ASP A 127 -29.28 9.47 12.42
CA ASP A 127 -30.06 9.48 11.17
C ASP A 127 -29.51 8.48 10.16
N PHE A 128 -28.19 8.32 10.10
CA PHE A 128 -27.55 7.34 9.23
C PHE A 128 -27.83 5.91 9.69
N GLU A 129 -27.77 5.64 10.99
CA GLU A 129 -28.13 4.34 11.57
C GLU A 129 -29.58 3.96 11.24
N VAL A 130 -30.54 4.87 11.45
CA VAL A 130 -31.96 4.65 11.12
C VAL A 130 -32.12 4.35 9.63
N MET A 131 -31.45 5.09 8.77
CA MET A 131 -31.46 4.87 7.32
C MET A 131 -30.88 3.49 6.96
N ALA A 132 -29.69 3.16 7.47
CA ALA A 132 -29.00 1.91 7.19
C ALA A 132 -29.79 0.67 7.65
N ASN A 133 -30.41 0.76 8.83
CA ASN A 133 -31.26 -0.31 9.38
C ASN A 133 -32.53 -0.48 8.56
N LYS A 134 -33.17 0.62 8.13
CA LYS A 134 -34.35 0.56 7.24
C LYS A 134 -34.03 -0.09 5.90
N VAL A 135 -32.88 0.25 5.29
CA VAL A 135 -32.43 -0.38 4.03
C VAL A 135 -32.22 -1.89 4.21
N SER A 136 -31.57 -2.29 5.30
CA SER A 136 -31.30 -3.70 5.60
C SER A 136 -32.59 -4.49 5.85
N ALA A 137 -33.51 -3.93 6.65
CA ALA A 137 -34.80 -4.52 6.95
C ALA A 137 -35.67 -4.66 5.69
N ASN A 138 -35.68 -3.67 4.81
CA ASN A 138 -36.40 -3.75 3.53
C ASN A 138 -35.83 -4.84 2.62
N LYS A 139 -34.50 -5.04 2.61
CA LYS A 139 -33.86 -6.05 1.75
C LYS A 139 -34.17 -7.48 2.20
N TYR A 140 -34.15 -7.73 3.50
CA TYR A 140 -34.29 -9.10 4.04
C TYR A 140 -35.62 -9.38 4.73
N SER A 141 -36.51 -8.39 4.83
CA SER A 141 -37.78 -8.49 5.58
C SER A 141 -37.61 -8.98 7.02
N LEU A 142 -36.46 -8.65 7.63
CA LEU A 142 -36.07 -9.07 8.97
C LEU A 142 -35.47 -7.89 9.74
N SER A 143 -35.86 -7.77 11.01
CA SER A 143 -35.27 -6.85 11.97
C SER A 143 -34.24 -7.62 12.80
N GLY A 144 -32.97 -7.59 12.40
CA GLY A 144 -31.89 -8.26 13.15
C GLY A 144 -30.63 -8.52 12.32
N CYS A 145 -29.59 -9.04 12.99
CA CYS A 145 -28.34 -9.43 12.36
C CYS A 145 -28.48 -10.81 11.71
N LEU A 146 -28.19 -10.90 10.42
CA LEU A 146 -28.08 -12.18 9.72
C LEU A 146 -26.70 -12.80 9.98
N PRO A 147 -26.56 -14.15 9.87
CA PRO A 147 -25.27 -14.81 10.03
C PRO A 147 -24.22 -14.25 9.05
N SER A 148 -22.99 -14.03 9.54
CA SER A 148 -21.90 -13.47 8.74
C SER A 148 -21.64 -14.22 7.44
N ALA A 149 -21.67 -15.55 7.45
CA ALA A 149 -21.49 -16.37 6.26
C ALA A 149 -22.60 -16.14 5.20
N TYR A 150 -23.84 -15.92 5.65
CA TYR A 150 -24.95 -15.61 4.76
C TYR A 150 -24.78 -14.24 4.10
N ILE A 151 -24.42 -13.23 4.91
CA ILE A 151 -24.18 -11.87 4.44
C ILE A 151 -22.99 -11.80 3.47
N GLU A 152 -21.94 -12.60 3.69
CA GLU A 152 -20.80 -12.73 2.79
C GLU A 152 -21.19 -13.30 1.43
N LYS A 153 -22.00 -14.36 1.41
CA LYS A 153 -22.55 -14.93 0.17
C LYS A 153 -23.39 -13.91 -0.59
N GLU A 154 -24.32 -13.24 0.10
CA GLU A 154 -25.19 -12.24 -0.52
C GLU A 154 -24.43 -11.03 -1.06
N PHE A 155 -23.38 -10.58 -0.36
CA PHE A 155 -22.52 -9.50 -0.83
C PHE A 155 -21.89 -9.84 -2.19
N TRP A 156 -21.27 -11.01 -2.32
CA TRP A 156 -20.62 -11.40 -3.58
C TRP A 156 -21.62 -11.70 -4.70
N VAL A 157 -22.80 -12.22 -4.36
CA VAL A 157 -23.91 -12.36 -5.31
C VAL A 157 -24.32 -11.00 -5.86
N GLU A 158 -24.51 -9.99 -5.00
CA GLU A 158 -24.89 -8.64 -5.43
C GLU A 158 -23.80 -7.99 -6.30
N MET A 159 -22.54 -8.06 -5.87
CA MET A 159 -21.39 -7.51 -6.62
C MET A 159 -21.25 -8.12 -8.02
N THR A 160 -21.49 -9.44 -8.14
CA THR A 160 -21.33 -10.19 -9.39
C THR A 160 -22.51 -10.01 -10.34
N ARG A 161 -23.75 -9.89 -9.83
CA ARG A 161 -24.94 -9.61 -10.65
C ARG A 161 -24.86 -8.26 -11.35
N GLY A 162 -24.12 -7.31 -10.79
CA GLY A 162 -23.89 -6.01 -11.40
C GLY A 162 -25.17 -5.17 -11.50
N ASN A 163 -26.12 -5.37 -10.57
CA ASN A 163 -27.31 -4.54 -10.47
C ASN A 163 -26.87 -3.08 -10.26
N LYS A 164 -27.67 -2.11 -10.74
CA LYS A 164 -27.39 -0.67 -10.58
C LYS A 164 -27.60 -0.16 -9.13
N GLY A 165 -27.37 -1.02 -8.13
CA GLY A 165 -27.46 -0.66 -6.72
C GLY A 165 -26.29 0.20 -6.27
N THR A 166 -26.54 1.04 -5.28
CA THR A 166 -25.50 1.82 -4.60
C THR A 166 -25.68 1.72 -3.09
N VAL A 167 -24.60 1.97 -2.36
CA VAL A 167 -24.58 2.10 -0.89
C VAL A 167 -23.87 3.39 -0.50
N GLU A 168 -24.15 3.87 0.70
CA GLU A 168 -23.47 5.03 1.27
C GLU A 168 -22.47 4.58 2.34
N TYR A 169 -21.29 5.22 2.38
CA TYR A 169 -20.24 4.90 3.33
C TYR A 169 -19.56 6.16 3.84
N GLY A 170 -19.60 6.40 5.16
CA GLY A 170 -18.80 7.43 5.80
C GLY A 170 -17.35 6.96 5.87
N VAL A 171 -16.50 7.43 4.96
CA VAL A 171 -15.08 7.05 4.88
C VAL A 171 -14.22 8.28 5.06
N ASN A 172 -13.10 8.15 5.79
CA ASN A 172 -12.18 9.25 6.09
C ASN A 172 -12.89 10.40 6.82
N VAL A 173 -13.71 10.06 7.84
CA VAL A 173 -14.43 11.06 8.62
C VAL A 173 -13.58 11.48 9.82
N ASP A 174 -13.29 12.78 9.93
CA ASP A 174 -12.44 13.31 10.99
C ASP A 174 -13.08 13.14 12.38
N GLY A 175 -12.31 12.58 13.31
CA GLY A 175 -12.69 12.44 14.70
C GLY A 175 -12.28 11.11 15.32
N SER A 176 -12.76 10.89 16.54
CA SER A 176 -12.53 9.67 17.30
C SER A 176 -13.78 9.36 18.11
N ALA A 177 -14.02 8.06 18.33
CA ALA A 177 -15.02 7.58 19.28
C ALA A 177 -14.41 6.89 20.52
N PHE A 178 -13.08 6.90 20.68
CA PHE A 178 -12.46 6.64 21.98
C PHE A 178 -12.78 7.78 22.95
N SER A 179 -13.25 7.45 24.15
CA SER A 179 -13.57 8.48 25.15
C SER A 179 -12.31 9.18 25.66
N SER A 180 -12.41 10.50 25.86
CA SER A 180 -11.42 11.28 26.58
C SER A 180 -11.62 11.27 28.10
N SER A 181 -12.62 10.56 28.61
CA SER A 181 -12.92 10.48 30.04
C SER A 181 -11.78 9.79 30.81
N PRO A 182 -11.27 10.37 31.90
CA PRO A 182 -10.29 9.70 32.76
C PRO A 182 -10.81 8.40 33.38
N ASN A 183 -12.13 8.24 33.50
CA ASN A 183 -12.77 7.04 34.04
C ASN A 183 -12.95 5.91 32.99
N ASP A 184 -12.60 6.17 31.73
CA ASP A 184 -12.53 5.13 30.71
C ASP A 184 -11.10 4.58 30.63
N HIS A 185 -10.85 3.46 31.31
CA HIS A 185 -9.54 2.81 31.30
C HIS A 185 -9.11 2.37 29.89
N PHE A 186 -10.06 2.01 29.03
CA PHE A 186 -9.77 1.66 27.64
C PHE A 186 -9.42 2.90 26.82
N GLY A 187 -10.22 3.97 26.92
CA GLY A 187 -9.95 5.26 26.28
C GLY A 187 -8.65 5.92 26.76
N SER A 188 -8.27 5.72 28.02
CA SER A 188 -7.00 6.21 28.56
C SER A 188 -5.78 5.33 28.25
N SER A 189 -5.98 4.08 27.80
CA SER A 189 -4.90 3.15 27.45
C SER A 189 -4.04 3.63 26.26
N LYS A 190 -2.91 2.94 26.04
CA LYS A 190 -2.06 3.14 24.85
C LYS A 190 -2.69 2.58 23.55
N TRP A 191 -3.73 1.75 23.65
CA TRP A 191 -4.48 1.21 22.51
C TRP A 191 -5.50 2.20 21.94
N ASN A 192 -5.71 3.34 22.59
CA ASN A 192 -6.45 4.45 22.00
C ASN A 192 -5.71 4.94 20.74
N LEU A 193 -6.38 4.86 19.59
CA LEU A 193 -5.78 5.15 18.29
C LEU A 193 -5.31 6.60 18.11
N ASN A 194 -5.83 7.54 18.92
CA ASN A 194 -5.33 8.92 18.95
C ASN A 194 -3.89 9.05 19.50
N LYS A 195 -3.41 8.05 20.24
CA LYS A 195 -2.08 8.04 20.88
C LYS A 195 -1.08 7.16 20.14
N LEU A 196 -1.57 6.11 19.47
CA LEU A 196 -0.78 5.00 18.95
C LEU A 196 0.37 5.45 18.04
N ALA A 197 0.08 6.28 17.03
CA ALA A 197 1.07 6.73 16.05
C ALA A 197 2.19 7.56 16.70
N ARG A 198 1.95 8.13 17.88
CA ARG A 198 2.87 9.00 18.63
C ARG A 198 3.59 8.29 19.79
N LEU A 199 3.30 7.00 20.02
CA LEU A 199 3.99 6.23 21.05
C LEU A 199 5.51 6.20 20.78
N PRO A 200 6.37 6.08 21.83
CA PRO A 200 7.82 6.11 21.68
C PRO A 200 8.40 5.06 20.71
N GLY A 201 7.72 3.91 20.55
CA GLY A 201 8.12 2.85 19.62
C GLY A 201 7.71 3.09 18.16
N SER A 202 6.87 4.10 17.89
CA SER A 202 6.41 4.42 16.54
C SER A 202 7.34 5.44 15.88
N ALA A 203 7.85 5.16 14.69
CA ALA A 203 8.62 6.09 13.87
C ALA A 203 7.78 7.33 13.44
N LEU A 204 6.45 7.17 13.36
CA LEU A 204 5.54 8.29 13.04
C LEU A 204 5.50 9.37 14.13
N ARG A 205 6.04 9.12 15.33
CA ARG A 205 6.25 10.16 16.36
C ARG A 205 7.17 11.29 15.86
N LEU A 206 7.98 11.04 14.84
CA LEU A 206 8.93 11.99 14.26
C LEU A 206 8.33 12.87 13.15
N VAL A 207 7.09 12.60 12.72
CA VAL A 207 6.36 13.42 11.75
C VAL A 207 5.86 14.67 12.44
N GLU A 208 6.26 15.87 12.02
CA GLU A 208 5.96 17.09 12.78
C GLU A 208 4.48 17.48 12.70
N ASN A 209 3.88 17.39 11.52
CA ASN A 209 2.50 17.79 11.29
C ASN A 209 1.54 16.59 11.39
N ALA A 210 0.33 16.85 11.86
CA ALA A 210 -0.75 15.86 11.81
C ALA A 210 -1.11 15.53 10.36
N ILE A 211 -1.25 14.24 10.05
CA ILE A 211 -1.67 13.73 8.76
C ILE A 211 -2.91 12.85 9.00
N PRO A 212 -4.12 13.29 8.57
CA PRO A 212 -5.35 12.53 8.74
C PRO A 212 -5.23 11.11 8.16
N GLY A 213 -5.61 10.11 8.95
CA GLY A 213 -5.50 8.69 8.63
C GLY A 213 -4.15 8.06 8.95
N VAL A 214 -3.08 8.86 8.96
CA VAL A 214 -1.72 8.36 9.16
C VAL A 214 -1.26 8.55 10.59
N THR A 215 -1.21 9.78 11.08
CA THR A 215 -0.83 10.07 12.48
C THR A 215 -2.03 10.28 13.39
N ASP A 216 -3.17 10.64 12.79
CA ASP A 216 -4.40 10.99 13.47
C ASP A 216 -5.50 10.06 12.92
N PRO A 217 -6.29 9.41 13.78
CA PRO A 217 -7.25 8.41 13.33
C PRO A 217 -8.37 9.02 12.48
N MET A 218 -8.94 8.18 11.62
CA MET A 218 -10.17 8.50 10.89
C MET A 218 -11.26 7.49 11.21
N MET A 219 -12.52 7.97 11.21
CA MET A 219 -13.70 7.16 11.49
C MET A 219 -14.32 6.64 10.18
N TYR A 220 -14.91 5.45 10.30
CA TYR A 220 -15.52 4.69 9.23
C TYR A 220 -16.93 4.26 9.64
N ILE A 221 -17.94 4.81 8.99
CA ILE A 221 -19.37 4.62 9.33
C ILE A 221 -20.03 3.84 8.21
N GLY A 222 -20.18 2.54 8.43
CA GLY A 222 -20.67 1.58 7.46
C GLY A 222 -22.19 1.40 7.47
N MET A 223 -22.72 0.95 6.34
CA MET A 223 -24.03 0.29 6.22
C MET A 223 -23.85 -1.08 5.55
N LEU A 224 -24.93 -1.86 5.45
CA LEU A 224 -24.91 -3.14 4.74
C LEU A 224 -24.27 -3.00 3.35
N PHE A 225 -23.24 -3.81 3.08
CA PHE A 225 -22.46 -3.88 1.84
C PHE A 225 -21.57 -2.67 1.52
N SER A 226 -21.51 -1.65 2.38
CA SER A 226 -20.44 -0.65 2.28
C SER A 226 -19.08 -1.34 2.34
N MET A 227 -18.16 -0.96 1.44
CA MET A 227 -16.94 -1.72 1.17
C MET A 227 -15.68 -0.85 1.18
N PHE A 228 -14.55 -1.48 1.45
CA PHE A 228 -13.22 -0.95 1.17
C PHE A 228 -12.54 -1.90 0.20
N ALA A 229 -12.18 -1.37 -0.97
CA ALA A 229 -11.62 -2.13 -2.07
C ALA A 229 -10.21 -2.65 -1.75
N TRP A 230 -9.67 -3.53 -2.60
CA TRP A 230 -8.31 -4.02 -2.45
C TRP A 230 -7.29 -2.88 -2.49
N HIS A 231 -6.48 -2.78 -1.44
CA HIS A 231 -5.38 -1.82 -1.36
C HIS A 231 -4.32 -2.27 -0.35
N VAL A 232 -3.19 -1.58 -0.37
CA VAL A 232 -2.18 -1.58 0.70
C VAL A 232 -2.18 -0.19 1.33
N GLU A 233 -1.67 -0.10 2.56
CA GLU A 233 -1.46 1.19 3.22
C GLU A 233 -0.42 2.04 2.49
N ASP A 234 -0.60 3.35 2.56
CA ASP A 234 0.36 4.32 2.03
C ASP A 234 1.71 4.15 2.74
N ASP A 235 2.81 4.30 2.00
CA ASP A 235 4.19 4.03 2.47
C ASP A 235 4.40 2.61 3.07
N TYR A 236 3.51 1.66 2.73
CA TYR A 236 3.47 0.30 3.29
C TYR A 236 3.47 0.29 4.82
N LEU A 237 2.84 1.27 5.45
CA LEU A 237 2.68 1.33 6.90
C LEU A 237 1.89 0.13 7.42
N TYR A 238 2.00 -0.11 8.73
CA TYR A 238 0.97 -0.89 9.40
C TYR A 238 -0.32 -0.07 9.46
N SER A 239 -1.47 -0.75 9.52
CA SER A 239 -2.72 -0.14 9.97
C SER A 239 -3.30 -0.95 11.12
N ILE A 240 -3.99 -0.26 12.02
CA ILE A 240 -4.84 -0.88 13.02
C ILE A 240 -6.22 -0.25 12.96
N ASN A 241 -7.24 -1.10 12.97
CA ASN A 241 -8.64 -0.72 12.96
C ASN A 241 -9.33 -1.25 14.22
N TYR A 242 -10.02 -0.39 14.96
CA TYR A 242 -10.88 -0.79 16.07
C TYR A 242 -12.34 -0.66 15.69
N HIS A 243 -13.13 -1.70 15.98
CA HIS A 243 -14.58 -1.71 15.70
C HIS A 243 -15.35 -1.28 16.94
N HIS A 244 -15.83 -0.05 16.96
CA HIS A 244 -16.49 0.53 18.12
C HIS A 244 -17.87 -0.07 18.39
N CYS A 245 -18.73 -0.16 17.37
CA CYS A 245 -20.09 -0.68 17.53
C CYS A 245 -20.75 -1.14 16.21
N GLY A 246 -21.92 -1.77 16.35
CA GLY A 246 -22.80 -2.15 15.24
C GLY A 246 -22.54 -3.54 14.68
N ALA A 247 -22.93 -3.77 13.43
CA ALA A 247 -22.82 -5.04 12.74
C ALA A 247 -21.35 -5.41 12.42
N PRO A 248 -21.02 -6.71 12.26
CA PRO A 248 -19.68 -7.14 11.93
C PRO A 248 -19.12 -6.58 10.62
N LYS A 249 -17.81 -6.76 10.41
CA LYS A 249 -17.09 -6.41 9.18
C LYS A 249 -16.25 -7.60 8.74
N THR A 250 -16.40 -8.04 7.50
CA THR A 250 -15.53 -9.08 6.93
C THR A 250 -14.31 -8.42 6.29
N TRP A 251 -13.15 -8.99 6.55
CA TRP A 251 -11.86 -8.63 5.97
C TRP A 251 -11.29 -9.81 5.19
N TYR A 252 -10.62 -9.51 4.09
CA TYR A 252 -9.74 -10.41 3.38
C TYR A 252 -8.34 -9.82 3.38
N GLY A 253 -7.34 -10.63 3.70
CA GLY A 253 -5.93 -10.24 3.73
C GLY A 253 -5.07 -11.13 2.83
N VAL A 254 -4.09 -10.51 2.18
CA VAL A 254 -3.05 -11.17 1.40
C VAL A 254 -1.71 -10.76 1.99
N PRO A 255 -0.84 -11.70 2.38
CA PRO A 255 0.43 -11.38 3.02
C PRO A 255 1.34 -10.54 2.13
N GLY A 256 2.14 -9.67 2.75
CA GLY A 256 3.05 -8.78 2.01
C GLY A 256 4.07 -9.51 1.13
N THR A 257 4.41 -10.76 1.46
CA THR A 257 5.25 -11.64 0.63
C THR A 257 4.60 -12.05 -0.68
N ALA A 258 3.25 -12.07 -0.75
CA ALA A 258 2.47 -12.39 -1.94
C ALA A 258 2.00 -11.16 -2.72
N ALA A 259 2.35 -9.94 -2.28
CA ALA A 259 1.88 -8.70 -2.89
C ALA A 259 2.23 -8.57 -4.39
N HIS A 260 3.41 -9.03 -4.80
CA HIS A 260 3.80 -9.03 -6.21
C HIS A 260 2.92 -9.96 -7.06
N GLU A 261 2.66 -11.18 -6.60
CA GLU A 261 1.79 -12.11 -7.33
C GLU A 261 0.33 -11.62 -7.33
N PHE A 262 -0.13 -10.98 -6.26
CA PHE A 262 -1.42 -10.29 -6.23
C PHE A 262 -1.51 -9.21 -7.32
N GLU A 263 -0.51 -8.33 -7.43
CA GLU A 263 -0.45 -7.26 -8.43
C GLU A 263 -0.47 -7.83 -9.85
N LYS A 264 0.29 -8.90 -10.08
CA LYS A 264 0.34 -9.62 -11.36
C LYS A 264 -1.00 -10.26 -11.71
N VAL A 265 -1.65 -10.97 -10.78
CA VAL A 265 -2.99 -11.55 -11.03
C VAL A 265 -4.01 -10.45 -11.34
N THR A 266 -3.95 -9.34 -10.61
CA THR A 266 -4.83 -8.18 -10.84
C THR A 266 -4.61 -7.58 -12.23
N GLU A 267 -3.36 -7.37 -12.64
CA GLU A 267 -2.99 -6.91 -13.98
C GLU A 267 -3.56 -7.82 -15.09
N HIS A 268 -3.43 -9.14 -14.92
CA HIS A 268 -3.78 -10.10 -15.97
C HIS A 268 -5.29 -10.38 -16.07
N HIS A 269 -6.02 -10.33 -14.96
CA HIS A 269 -7.41 -10.78 -14.89
C HIS A 269 -8.43 -9.66 -14.67
N ILE A 270 -8.03 -8.53 -14.10
CA ILE A 270 -8.95 -7.45 -13.68
C ILE A 270 -8.86 -6.24 -14.60
N TYR A 271 -7.64 -5.78 -14.89
CA TYR A 271 -7.43 -4.58 -15.69
C TYR A 271 -7.32 -4.90 -17.19
N THR A 272 -7.87 -4.01 -18.01
CA THR A 272 -7.63 -4.07 -19.46
C THR A 272 -6.29 -3.45 -19.82
N LYS A 273 -5.66 -3.91 -20.91
CA LYS A 273 -4.39 -3.33 -21.40
C LYS A 273 -4.49 -1.84 -21.68
N GLU A 274 -5.67 -1.34 -22.07
CA GLU A 274 -5.93 0.08 -22.31
C GLU A 274 -5.76 0.91 -21.04
N VAL A 275 -6.28 0.42 -19.89
CA VAL A 275 -6.17 1.09 -18.59
C VAL A 275 -4.72 1.13 -18.08
N LEU A 276 -3.92 0.11 -18.39
CA LEU A 276 -2.54 -0.03 -17.91
C LEU A 276 -1.49 0.61 -18.83
N SER A 277 -1.89 1.06 -20.03
CA SER A 277 -1.00 1.37 -21.17
C SER A 277 0.07 2.45 -20.94
N THR A 278 0.04 3.18 -19.82
CA THR A 278 0.97 4.27 -19.50
C THR A 278 2.05 3.97 -18.46
N ASP A 279 1.92 2.90 -17.66
CA ASP A 279 2.71 2.74 -16.42
C ASP A 279 3.48 1.40 -16.32
N GLY A 280 3.51 0.62 -17.40
CA GLY A 280 4.26 -0.64 -17.48
C GLY A 280 3.84 -1.67 -16.41
N ALA A 281 4.79 -2.48 -15.92
CA ALA A 281 4.54 -3.53 -14.92
C ALA A 281 4.06 -3.02 -13.55
N ASN A 282 4.05 -1.70 -13.31
CA ASN A 282 3.54 -1.09 -12.07
C ASN A 282 2.18 -0.41 -12.27
N GLY A 283 1.56 -0.53 -13.45
CA GLY A 283 0.25 0.07 -13.72
C GLY A 283 -0.85 -0.44 -12.78
N ALA A 284 -0.81 -1.74 -12.44
CA ALA A 284 -1.78 -2.33 -11.52
C ALA A 284 -1.70 -1.69 -10.13
N PHE A 285 -0.49 -1.52 -9.60
CA PHE A 285 -0.26 -0.87 -8.30
C PHE A 285 -0.85 0.54 -8.26
N LYS A 286 -0.61 1.34 -9.32
CA LYS A 286 -1.12 2.71 -9.40
C LYS A 286 -2.67 2.76 -9.43
N MET A 287 -3.31 1.83 -10.13
CA MET A 287 -4.78 1.73 -10.16
C MET A 287 -5.35 1.22 -8.83
N LEU A 288 -4.69 0.26 -8.18
CA LEU A 288 -5.05 -0.22 -6.86
C LEU A 288 -4.94 0.88 -5.79
N ALA A 289 -3.96 1.78 -5.93
CA ALA A 289 -3.79 2.94 -5.05
C ALA A 289 -4.97 3.93 -5.10
N GLU A 290 -5.84 3.87 -6.12
CA GLU A 290 -7.10 4.64 -6.15
C GLU A 290 -8.15 4.10 -5.16
N LYS A 291 -7.94 2.92 -4.56
CA LYS A 291 -8.80 2.27 -3.54
C LYS A 291 -10.26 2.07 -4.01
N THR A 292 -10.47 1.75 -5.29
CA THR A 292 -11.79 1.51 -5.92
C THR A 292 -11.97 0.12 -6.54
N THR A 293 -10.89 -0.68 -6.58
CA THR A 293 -10.87 -1.99 -7.25
C THR A 293 -11.30 -3.12 -6.33
N MET A 294 -12.57 -3.52 -6.45
CA MET A 294 -13.12 -4.66 -5.73
C MET A 294 -13.34 -5.84 -6.68
N PHE A 295 -12.87 -7.03 -6.28
CA PHE A 295 -13.07 -8.30 -6.98
C PHE A 295 -13.00 -9.47 -5.99
N PRO A 296 -13.67 -10.61 -6.29
CA PRO A 296 -13.74 -11.73 -5.34
C PRO A 296 -12.37 -12.40 -5.13
N PRO A 297 -12.03 -12.78 -3.87
CA PRO A 297 -10.86 -13.60 -3.55
C PRO A 297 -10.69 -14.86 -4.41
N LYS A 298 -11.79 -15.44 -4.94
CA LYS A 298 -11.75 -16.59 -5.85
C LYS A 298 -10.70 -16.47 -6.96
N ILE A 299 -10.53 -15.28 -7.53
CA ILE A 299 -9.55 -15.04 -8.61
C ILE A 299 -8.11 -15.24 -8.11
N LEU A 300 -7.84 -14.85 -6.87
CA LEU A 300 -6.54 -15.00 -6.22
C LEU A 300 -6.26 -16.46 -5.88
N LEU A 301 -7.23 -17.15 -5.26
CA LEU A 301 -7.13 -18.56 -4.91
C LEU A 301 -6.84 -19.44 -6.12
N GLN A 302 -7.55 -19.22 -7.23
CA GLN A 302 -7.34 -19.97 -8.49
C GLN A 302 -5.98 -19.73 -9.13
N ASN A 303 -5.30 -18.64 -8.78
CA ASN A 303 -3.95 -18.30 -9.24
C ASN A 303 -2.91 -18.51 -8.13
N HIS A 304 -3.23 -19.30 -7.10
CA HIS A 304 -2.32 -19.66 -6.01
C HIS A 304 -1.78 -18.47 -5.21
N VAL A 305 -2.52 -17.36 -5.16
CA VAL A 305 -2.24 -16.25 -4.24
C VAL A 305 -2.98 -16.54 -2.93
N PRO A 306 -2.28 -16.64 -1.78
CA PRO A 306 -2.92 -16.91 -0.51
C PRO A 306 -3.82 -15.76 -0.10
N VAL A 307 -5.03 -16.09 0.34
CA VAL A 307 -5.97 -15.14 0.91
C VAL A 307 -6.45 -15.70 2.23
N TYR A 308 -6.54 -14.85 3.24
CA TYR A 308 -7.06 -15.18 4.55
C TYR A 308 -8.26 -14.29 4.86
N LYS A 309 -9.21 -14.83 5.63
CA LYS A 309 -10.43 -14.12 6.02
C LYS A 309 -10.46 -13.86 7.51
N VAL A 310 -11.17 -12.82 7.91
CA VAL A 310 -11.61 -12.66 9.30
C VAL A 310 -12.86 -11.83 9.43
N VAL A 311 -13.72 -12.20 10.38
CA VAL A 311 -14.86 -11.40 10.80
C VAL A 311 -14.51 -10.62 12.06
N GLN A 312 -14.50 -9.30 11.93
CA GLN A 312 -14.32 -8.34 13.02
C GLN A 312 -15.66 -8.03 13.67
N LEU A 313 -15.74 -8.22 14.98
CA LEU A 313 -16.91 -7.90 15.82
C LEU A 313 -16.67 -6.59 16.60
N PRO A 314 -17.73 -5.96 17.16
CA PRO A 314 -17.55 -4.84 18.09
C PRO A 314 -16.62 -5.21 19.25
N GLY A 315 -15.65 -4.33 19.52
CA GLY A 315 -14.58 -4.55 20.47
C GLY A 315 -13.31 -5.15 19.87
N ASP A 316 -13.34 -5.68 18.65
CA ASP A 316 -12.16 -6.29 18.04
C ASP A 316 -11.26 -5.25 17.36
N PHE A 317 -9.94 -5.46 17.47
CA PHE A 317 -8.95 -4.82 16.61
C PHE A 317 -8.61 -5.72 15.42
N ILE A 318 -8.38 -5.12 14.25
CA ILE A 318 -7.73 -5.74 13.10
C ILE A 318 -6.41 -5.02 12.84
N VAL A 319 -5.32 -5.76 12.71
CA VAL A 319 -4.01 -5.22 12.30
C VAL A 319 -3.73 -5.67 10.87
N THR A 320 -3.31 -4.75 10.01
CA THR A 320 -2.79 -5.04 8.68
C THR A 320 -1.28 -4.79 8.66
N PHE A 321 -0.54 -5.75 8.11
CA PHE A 321 0.92 -5.74 8.09
C PHE A 321 1.48 -4.97 6.88
N PRO A 322 2.75 -4.52 6.93
CA PRO A 322 3.38 -3.81 5.81
C PRO A 322 3.22 -4.53 4.48
N ARG A 323 2.79 -3.77 3.46
CA ARG A 323 2.57 -4.24 2.09
C ARG A 323 1.51 -5.35 1.95
N ALA A 324 0.72 -5.63 3.00
CA ALA A 324 -0.36 -6.61 2.92
C ALA A 324 -1.58 -6.02 2.23
N TYR A 325 -1.98 -6.63 1.10
CA TYR A 325 -3.20 -6.23 0.41
C TYR A 325 -4.40 -6.67 1.23
N HIS A 326 -5.38 -5.79 1.38
CA HIS A 326 -6.60 -6.11 2.11
C HIS A 326 -7.82 -5.42 1.51
N SER A 327 -8.98 -6.06 1.70
CA SER A 327 -10.29 -5.56 1.29
C SER A 327 -11.38 -6.09 2.21
N GLY A 328 -12.60 -5.58 2.08
CA GLY A 328 -13.71 -6.07 2.90
C GLY A 328 -14.97 -5.25 2.80
N PHE A 329 -15.95 -5.62 3.60
CA PHE A 329 -17.29 -5.04 3.57
C PHE A 329 -18.01 -5.17 4.91
N SER A 330 -18.99 -4.29 5.13
CA SER A 330 -19.78 -4.20 6.36
C SER A 330 -21.07 -5.01 6.26
N HIS A 331 -21.46 -5.64 7.37
CA HIS A 331 -22.65 -6.51 7.43
C HIS A 331 -23.94 -5.75 7.77
N GLY A 332 -23.84 -4.45 8.02
CA GLY A 332 -24.94 -3.59 8.46
C GLY A 332 -24.41 -2.24 8.90
N PHE A 333 -25.22 -1.48 9.65
CA PHE A 333 -24.75 -0.27 10.30
C PHE A 333 -23.58 -0.60 11.24
N ASN A 334 -22.43 0.06 11.08
CA ASN A 334 -21.31 -0.09 12.00
C ASN A 334 -20.43 1.16 12.07
N PHE A 335 -19.60 1.20 13.11
CA PHE A 335 -18.68 2.29 13.37
C PHE A 335 -17.31 1.72 13.71
N GLY A 336 -16.32 2.03 12.88
CA GLY A 336 -14.92 1.70 13.12
C GLY A 336 -14.04 2.95 13.09
N GLU A 337 -12.82 2.80 13.58
CA GLU A 337 -11.79 3.84 13.57
C GLU A 337 -10.47 3.20 13.21
N ALA A 338 -9.63 3.85 12.40
CA ALA A 338 -8.32 3.32 12.04
C ALA A 338 -7.24 4.40 12.01
N VAL A 339 -6.00 3.97 12.24
CA VAL A 339 -4.80 4.82 12.14
C VAL A 339 -3.63 3.96 11.69
N ASN A 340 -2.66 4.58 11.01
CA ASN A 340 -1.40 3.92 10.71
C ASN A 340 -0.40 4.02 11.86
N PHE A 341 0.59 3.13 11.85
CA PHE A 341 1.77 3.21 12.71
C PHE A 341 2.98 2.56 12.02
N ALA A 342 4.17 2.81 12.55
CA ALA A 342 5.41 2.27 12.01
C ALA A 342 6.35 1.87 13.14
N VAL A 343 6.63 0.59 13.33
CA VAL A 343 7.69 0.13 14.25
C VAL A 343 8.98 -0.15 13.47
N HIS A 344 10.08 -0.50 14.14
CA HIS A 344 11.39 -0.58 13.46
C HIS A 344 11.46 -1.59 12.31
N ASP A 345 10.67 -2.65 12.33
CA ASP A 345 10.63 -3.63 11.24
C ASP A 345 9.95 -3.12 9.96
N TRP A 346 9.33 -1.94 9.99
CA TRP A 346 8.71 -1.30 8.83
C TRP A 346 9.73 -0.64 7.88
N PHE A 347 10.89 -0.19 8.37
CA PHE A 347 11.84 0.57 7.54
C PHE A 347 12.25 -0.10 6.20
N PRO A 348 12.45 -1.43 6.12
CA PRO A 348 12.64 -2.12 4.84
C PRO A 348 11.48 -1.93 3.85
N PHE A 349 10.25 -1.96 4.35
CA PHE A 349 9.04 -1.77 3.56
C PHE A 349 8.88 -0.30 3.14
N GLY A 350 9.09 0.64 4.06
CA GLY A 350 9.07 2.08 3.74
C GLY A 350 10.11 2.46 2.69
N ALA A 351 11.33 1.91 2.75
CA ALA A 351 12.35 2.08 1.71
C ALA A 351 11.87 1.57 0.35
N SER A 352 11.27 0.37 0.33
CA SER A 352 10.74 -0.24 -0.90
C SER A 352 9.58 0.56 -1.50
N ALA A 353 8.67 1.08 -0.65
CA ALA A 353 7.58 1.95 -1.07
C ALA A 353 8.11 3.23 -1.72
N ASN A 354 9.11 3.88 -1.11
CA ASN A 354 9.68 5.14 -1.60
C ASN A 354 10.51 4.96 -2.88
N GLU A 355 11.16 3.80 -3.07
CA GLU A 355 11.77 3.46 -4.34
C GLU A 355 10.71 3.32 -5.44
N ARG A 356 9.62 2.60 -5.16
CA ARG A 356 8.50 2.44 -6.10
C ARG A 356 7.82 3.78 -6.42
N TYR A 357 7.58 4.63 -5.42
CA TYR A 357 7.01 5.97 -5.63
C TYR A 357 7.91 6.85 -6.50
N ALA A 358 9.23 6.82 -6.29
CA ALA A 358 10.17 7.54 -7.13
C ALA A 358 10.11 7.08 -8.60
N LEU A 359 10.04 5.77 -8.84
CA LEU A 359 9.89 5.19 -10.19
C LEU A 359 8.58 5.62 -10.87
N LEU A 360 7.49 5.67 -10.10
CA LEU A 360 6.16 6.06 -10.58
C LEU A 360 5.90 7.57 -10.57
N ARG A 361 6.87 8.37 -10.10
CA ARG A 361 6.73 9.82 -9.89
C ARG A 361 5.52 10.16 -9.01
N MET A 362 5.28 9.33 -8.00
CA MET A 362 4.24 9.53 -6.99
C MET A 362 4.86 10.21 -5.76
N LYS A 363 4.11 11.13 -5.16
CA LYS A 363 4.54 11.79 -3.94
C LYS A 363 4.28 10.86 -2.73
N PRO A 364 5.27 10.57 -1.88
CA PRO A 364 5.03 9.83 -0.63
C PRO A 364 4.16 10.65 0.32
N ILE A 365 3.39 9.98 1.20
CA ILE A 365 2.51 10.68 2.14
C ILE A 365 3.29 11.18 3.36
N ILE A 366 4.35 10.46 3.75
CA ILE A 366 5.27 10.83 4.83
C ILE A 366 6.67 11.14 4.32
N PRO A 367 7.46 11.98 5.03
CA PRO A 367 8.86 12.25 4.67
C PRO A 367 9.75 11.10 5.17
N TYR A 368 9.78 9.99 4.42
CA TYR A 368 10.49 8.77 4.79
C TYR A 368 11.99 9.00 5.09
N GLU A 369 12.71 9.72 4.23
CA GLU A 369 14.15 9.96 4.39
C GLU A 369 14.45 10.75 5.65
N GLU A 370 13.59 11.72 5.99
CA GLU A 370 13.69 12.50 7.23
C GLU A 370 13.47 11.63 8.46
N ILE A 371 12.37 10.86 8.49
CA ILE A 371 12.05 9.96 9.61
C ILE A 371 13.18 8.96 9.80
N PHE A 372 13.67 8.38 8.70
CA PHE A 372 14.75 7.41 8.70
C PHE A 372 16.06 7.99 9.25
N CYS A 373 16.44 9.18 8.80
CA CYS A 373 17.63 9.87 9.29
C CYS A 373 17.50 10.25 10.77
N LYS A 374 16.36 10.82 11.19
CA LYS A 374 16.08 11.17 12.59
C LYS A 374 16.14 9.93 13.49
N GLU A 375 15.53 8.82 13.09
CA GLU A 375 15.56 7.56 13.87
C GLU A 375 16.98 6.99 13.97
N ALA A 376 17.75 6.97 12.88
CA ALA A 376 19.14 6.51 12.89
C ALA A 376 20.01 7.36 13.84
N MET A 377 19.84 8.68 13.83
CA MET A 377 20.55 9.57 14.75
C MET A 377 20.15 9.31 16.21
N LEU A 378 18.87 9.05 16.50
CA LEU A 378 18.41 8.68 17.85
C LEU A 378 18.97 7.33 18.31
N LEU A 379 19.11 6.36 17.41
CA LEU A 379 19.75 5.08 17.74
C LEU A 379 21.23 5.24 18.12
N SER A 380 21.92 6.26 17.59
CA SER A 380 23.32 6.53 17.91
C SER A 380 23.55 7.09 19.32
N THR A 381 22.52 7.70 19.92
CA THR A 381 22.61 8.32 21.25
C THR A 381 22.17 7.40 22.39
N LYS A 382 21.41 6.33 22.08
CA LYS A 382 21.01 5.33 23.07
C LYS A 382 22.24 4.54 23.54
N LYS A 383 22.58 4.65 24.83
CA LYS A 383 23.52 3.73 25.47
C LYS A 383 22.92 2.33 25.43
N HIS A 384 23.66 1.34 24.94
CA HIS A 384 23.26 -0.06 25.02
C HIS A 384 23.06 -0.43 26.50
N LYS A 385 21.80 -0.53 26.95
CA LYS A 385 21.49 -1.32 28.15
C LYS A 385 21.60 -2.78 27.72
N LYS A 386 22.31 -3.58 28.51
CA LYS A 386 22.71 -4.95 28.19
C LYS A 386 21.60 -5.98 28.41
N ASP A 387 20.39 -5.55 28.77
CA ASP A 387 19.28 -6.43 29.16
C ASP A 387 18.03 -6.19 28.29
N ASP A 388 17.40 -7.32 27.94
CA ASP A 388 16.01 -7.51 27.51
C ASP A 388 15.55 -7.00 26.14
N THR A 389 16.31 -7.22 25.07
CA THR A 389 15.75 -7.06 23.70
C THR A 389 15.48 -8.40 23.04
N CYS A 390 14.25 -8.60 22.56
CA CYS A 390 13.92 -9.69 21.66
C CYS A 390 14.77 -9.63 20.38
N ASP A 391 15.12 -10.81 19.82
CA ASP A 391 16.00 -10.92 18.65
C ASP A 391 15.52 -10.07 17.44
N SER A 392 14.20 -9.91 17.29
CA SER A 392 13.58 -9.12 16.22
C SER A 392 13.85 -7.61 16.33
N ALA A 393 13.79 -7.05 17.55
CA ALA A 393 14.08 -5.63 17.77
C ALA A 393 15.56 -5.30 17.49
N ALA A 394 16.46 -6.21 17.87
CA ALA A 394 17.88 -6.09 17.56
C ALA A 394 18.15 -6.15 16.05
N ALA A 395 17.52 -7.10 15.33
CA ALA A 395 17.63 -7.22 13.88
C ALA A 395 17.12 -5.97 13.14
N SER A 396 15.99 -5.41 13.58
CA SER A 396 15.40 -4.20 12.98
C SER A 396 16.28 -2.97 13.21
N ALA A 397 16.82 -2.78 14.42
CA ALA A 397 17.78 -1.72 14.70
C ALA A 397 19.06 -1.88 13.85
N GLN A 398 19.51 -3.11 13.63
CA GLN A 398 20.66 -3.42 12.80
C GLN A 398 20.42 -3.08 11.31
N TYR A 399 19.21 -3.34 10.80
CA TYR A 399 18.81 -2.90 9.46
C TYR A 399 18.89 -1.38 9.32
N ILE A 400 18.36 -0.62 10.29
CA ILE A 400 18.40 0.86 10.24
C ILE A 400 19.85 1.36 10.21
N LYS A 401 20.71 0.84 11.11
CA LYS A 401 22.13 1.22 11.18
C LYS A 401 22.86 0.99 9.86
N SER A 402 22.76 -0.23 9.31
CA SER A 402 23.44 -0.61 8.06
C SER A 402 22.89 0.13 6.83
N SER A 403 21.57 0.31 6.76
CA SER A 403 20.91 1.03 5.66
C SER A 403 21.19 2.53 5.72
N PHE A 404 21.33 3.11 6.91
CA PHE A 404 21.70 4.52 7.08
C PHE A 404 23.12 4.80 6.59
N ALA A 405 24.07 3.93 6.95
CA ALA A 405 25.42 4.00 6.41
C ALA A 405 25.45 3.87 4.88
N SER A 406 24.67 2.92 4.33
CA SER A 406 24.49 2.76 2.89
C SER A 406 23.92 4.02 2.21
N LEU A 407 22.92 4.65 2.82
CA LEU A 407 22.32 5.90 2.33
C LEU A 407 23.36 7.02 2.25
N LEU A 408 24.15 7.23 3.31
CA LEU A 408 25.17 8.29 3.31
C LEU A 408 26.32 8.01 2.33
N ARG A 409 26.68 6.75 2.11
CA ARG A 409 27.62 6.38 1.03
C ARG A 409 27.06 6.74 -0.36
N LYS A 410 25.78 6.45 -0.62
CA LYS A 410 25.10 6.84 -1.87
C LYS A 410 25.11 8.35 -2.07
N TYR A 411 24.77 9.12 -1.03
CA TYR A 411 24.84 10.59 -1.08
C TYR A 411 26.26 11.09 -1.31
N ASN A 412 27.26 10.52 -0.63
CA ASN A 412 28.64 10.92 -0.81
C ASN A 412 29.13 10.65 -2.25
N GLY A 413 28.80 9.50 -2.81
CA GLY A 413 29.09 9.16 -4.21
C GLY A 413 28.41 10.11 -5.20
N ALA A 414 27.12 10.39 -5.01
CA ALA A 414 26.36 11.31 -5.86
C ALA A 414 26.93 12.74 -5.81
N ILE A 415 27.27 13.23 -4.63
CA ILE A 415 27.89 14.57 -4.46
C ILE A 415 29.27 14.64 -5.12
N LEU A 416 30.10 13.60 -4.99
CA LEU A 416 31.41 13.54 -5.65
C LEU A 416 31.28 13.50 -7.17
N LEU A 417 30.32 12.74 -7.70
CA LEU A 417 30.03 12.70 -9.12
C LEU A 417 29.59 14.08 -9.64
N LEU A 418 28.65 14.74 -8.96
CA LEU A 418 28.20 16.09 -9.33
C LEU A 418 29.36 17.11 -9.35
N LYS A 419 30.26 17.07 -8.35
CA LYS A 419 31.48 17.90 -8.33
C LYS A 419 32.43 17.63 -9.49
N SER A 420 32.51 16.37 -9.92
CA SER A 420 33.37 15.99 -11.06
C SER A 420 32.82 16.47 -12.40
N LEU A 421 31.48 16.56 -12.51
CA LEU A 421 30.76 17.02 -13.71
C LEU A 421 30.68 18.55 -13.79
N ASP A 422 30.66 19.24 -12.65
CA ASP A 422 30.55 20.69 -12.56
C ASP A 422 31.53 21.25 -11.51
N ARG A 423 32.66 21.79 -11.96
CA ARG A 423 33.69 22.38 -11.09
C ARG A 423 33.25 23.70 -10.44
N SER A 424 32.20 24.34 -10.96
CA SER A 424 31.61 25.59 -10.44
C SER A 424 30.48 25.35 -9.44
N LEU A 425 30.15 24.08 -9.16
CA LEU A 425 29.08 23.71 -8.22
C LEU A 425 29.33 24.31 -6.83
N SER A 426 28.47 25.26 -6.45
CA SER A 426 28.50 25.87 -5.12
C SER A 426 27.72 25.03 -4.12
N ILE A 427 28.25 24.85 -2.91
CA ILE A 427 27.64 24.03 -1.86
C ILE A 427 27.19 24.93 -0.71
N PHE A 428 25.92 24.79 -0.31
CA PHE A 428 25.33 25.53 0.78
C PHE A 428 24.80 24.58 1.86
N SER A 429 25.25 24.78 3.10
CA SER A 429 24.86 23.98 4.27
C SER A 429 23.66 24.58 5.01
N ASN A 430 22.56 24.80 4.30
CA ASN A 430 21.36 25.48 4.84
C ASN A 430 20.05 24.74 4.53
N LEU A 431 20.10 23.48 4.08
CA LEU A 431 18.90 22.66 3.94
C LEU A 431 18.35 22.35 5.34
N LYS A 432 17.20 22.92 5.68
CA LYS A 432 16.54 22.74 7.00
C LYS A 432 15.38 21.77 6.92
N GLU A 433 14.53 21.95 5.91
CA GLU A 433 13.29 21.21 5.70
C GLU A 433 13.46 20.16 4.61
N THR A 434 12.59 19.15 4.64
CA THR A 434 12.48 18.14 3.59
C THR A 434 11.85 18.74 2.34
N ILE A 435 12.52 18.58 1.20
CA ILE A 435 12.05 19.12 -0.08
C ILE A 435 11.59 17.98 -1.00
N THR A 436 10.55 18.19 -1.80
CA THR A 436 10.13 17.19 -2.81
C THR A 436 10.87 17.40 -4.13
N CYS A 437 11.52 16.36 -4.64
CA CYS A 437 12.13 16.38 -5.97
C CYS A 437 11.09 16.63 -7.07
N CYS A 438 11.34 17.59 -7.96
CA CYS A 438 10.37 17.94 -8.99
C CYS A 438 10.21 16.86 -10.09
N ILE A 439 11.22 16.01 -10.29
CA ILE A 439 11.26 14.94 -11.30
C ILE A 439 10.60 13.65 -10.78
N CYS A 440 11.18 13.03 -9.75
CA CYS A 440 10.72 11.73 -9.23
C CYS A 440 9.77 11.83 -8.03
N LYS A 441 9.53 13.03 -7.48
CA LYS A 441 8.68 13.26 -6.29
C LYS A 441 9.19 12.65 -4.97
N ARG A 442 10.39 12.06 -4.96
CA ARG A 442 11.09 11.64 -3.73
C ARG A 442 11.29 12.82 -2.78
N ASP A 443 11.22 12.56 -1.48
CA ASP A 443 11.62 13.48 -0.44
C ASP A 443 13.15 13.56 -0.27
N CYS A 444 13.67 14.78 -0.26
CA CYS A 444 15.09 15.10 -0.15
C CYS A 444 15.32 15.74 1.21
N TYR A 445 15.77 14.95 2.16
CA TYR A 445 16.14 15.42 3.48
C TYR A 445 17.63 15.74 3.57
N VAL A 446 18.48 14.87 3.02
CA VAL A 446 19.94 14.96 3.19
C VAL A 446 20.57 16.02 2.28
N ALA A 447 20.20 16.01 0.99
CA ALA A 447 20.71 16.94 0.00
C ALA A 447 19.80 17.05 -1.24
N CYS A 448 19.83 18.21 -1.89
CA CYS A 448 19.17 18.43 -3.18
C CYS A 448 19.96 19.42 -4.05
N VAL A 449 19.72 19.40 -5.35
CA VAL A 449 20.29 20.33 -6.32
C VAL A 449 19.23 21.32 -6.75
N SER A 450 19.54 22.61 -6.69
CA SER A 450 18.78 23.66 -7.36
C SER A 450 19.51 24.10 -8.61
N CYS A 451 18.75 24.35 -9.68
CA CYS A 451 19.27 24.75 -10.96
C CYS A 451 18.27 25.67 -11.65
N ASN A 452 18.73 26.76 -12.27
CA ASN A 452 17.86 27.73 -12.94
C ASN A 452 17.03 27.14 -14.10
N CYS A 453 17.37 25.94 -14.62
CA CYS A 453 16.53 25.28 -15.63
C CYS A 453 15.24 24.66 -15.05
N HIS A 454 15.19 24.45 -13.73
CA HIS A 454 14.07 23.81 -13.05
C HIS A 454 13.43 24.79 -12.06
N PRO A 455 12.10 24.89 -12.02
CA PRO A 455 11.43 25.78 -11.08
C PRO A 455 11.60 25.33 -9.62
N ASP A 456 11.80 24.02 -9.41
CA ASP A 456 11.83 23.37 -8.10
C ASP A 456 13.07 22.46 -7.96
N PRO A 457 13.58 22.22 -6.75
CA PRO A 457 14.76 21.39 -6.52
C PRO A 457 14.63 19.94 -7.01
N VAL A 458 15.79 19.35 -7.35
CA VAL A 458 15.94 17.99 -7.86
C VAL A 458 16.76 17.16 -6.87
N CYS A 459 16.43 15.88 -6.67
CA CYS A 459 17.26 15.01 -5.82
C CYS A 459 18.63 14.75 -6.48
N VAL A 460 19.65 14.43 -5.67
CA VAL A 460 21.02 14.19 -6.16
C VAL A 460 21.16 12.93 -7.02
N PHE A 461 20.11 12.13 -7.15
CA PHE A 461 20.10 10.86 -7.88
C PHE A 461 19.63 10.99 -9.34
N HIS A 462 19.42 12.22 -9.82
CA HIS A 462 19.16 12.54 -11.22
C HIS A 462 20.41 13.14 -11.88
N ASP A 463 21.56 12.46 -11.76
CA ASP A 463 22.85 12.95 -12.24
C ASP A 463 22.85 13.29 -13.72
N LYS A 464 22.16 12.49 -14.56
CA LYS A 464 22.03 12.74 -16.01
C LYS A 464 21.16 13.94 -16.34
N GLU A 465 19.96 14.02 -15.75
CA GLU A 465 19.05 15.14 -15.98
C GLU A 465 19.64 16.44 -15.45
N VAL A 466 20.36 16.36 -14.33
CA VAL A 466 21.13 17.48 -13.81
C VAL A 466 22.29 17.81 -14.75
N SER A 467 23.07 16.84 -15.23
CA SER A 467 24.24 17.09 -16.09
C SER A 467 23.89 17.72 -17.44
N ASP A 468 22.79 17.29 -18.05
CA ASP A 468 22.39 17.66 -19.41
C ASP A 468 21.64 19.01 -19.48
N CYS A 469 21.55 19.73 -18.35
CA CYS A 469 20.91 21.04 -18.26
C CYS A 469 21.58 22.08 -19.17
N CYS A 470 20.76 22.84 -19.90
CA CYS A 470 21.23 23.89 -20.82
C CYS A 470 21.86 25.12 -20.16
N CYS A 471 21.85 25.24 -18.83
CA CYS A 471 22.36 26.41 -18.10
C CYS A 471 23.90 26.45 -17.92
N GLY A 472 24.63 25.47 -18.45
CA GLY A 472 26.09 25.49 -18.54
C GLY A 472 26.88 25.23 -17.26
N SER A 473 26.44 25.73 -16.09
CA SER A 473 27.15 25.55 -14.79
C SER A 473 26.54 26.25 -13.55
N ASN A 474 25.39 26.92 -13.65
CA ASN A 474 24.80 27.63 -12.50
C ASN A 474 23.91 26.72 -11.63
N ARG A 475 24.56 25.81 -10.89
CA ARG A 475 23.90 24.85 -10.00
C ARG A 475 24.32 25.08 -8.56
N LEU A 476 23.36 24.93 -7.66
CA LEU A 476 23.55 25.05 -6.22
C LEU A 476 23.23 23.71 -5.58
N LEU A 477 24.20 23.12 -4.88
CA LEU A 477 23.99 21.94 -4.06
C LEU A 477 23.64 22.38 -2.63
N PHE A 478 22.43 22.07 -2.20
CA PHE A 478 21.97 22.28 -0.84
C PHE A 478 22.19 20.99 -0.04
N VAL A 479 22.90 21.07 1.08
CA VAL A 479 23.11 19.96 2.02
C VAL A 479 22.65 20.37 3.41
N ARG A 480 22.29 19.39 4.25
CA ARG A 480 22.01 19.68 5.66
C ARG A 480 23.26 20.12 6.41
N ALA A 481 23.06 21.04 7.36
CA ALA A 481 24.13 21.53 8.23
C ALA A 481 24.72 20.43 9.15
N ASP A 482 23.92 19.44 9.53
CA ASP A 482 24.31 18.31 10.38
C ASP A 482 24.84 17.10 9.60
N LEU A 483 24.98 17.18 8.27
CA LEU A 483 25.53 16.11 7.43
C LEU A 483 26.91 15.59 7.92
N PRO A 484 27.86 16.43 8.40
CA PRO A 484 29.11 15.91 8.97
C PRO A 484 28.87 14.97 10.15
N LYS A 485 27.97 15.33 11.08
CA LYS A 485 27.62 14.49 12.24
C LYS A 485 26.93 13.20 11.80
N MET A 486 26.07 13.27 10.78
CA MET A 486 25.43 12.09 10.20
C MET A 486 26.47 11.13 9.63
N LYS A 487 27.50 11.65 8.93
CA LYS A 487 28.60 10.84 8.41
C LYS A 487 29.40 10.16 9.52
N ASP A 488 29.71 10.87 10.61
CA ASP A 488 30.39 10.29 11.76
C ASP A 488 29.58 9.13 12.37
N VAL A 489 28.26 9.28 12.46
CA VAL A 489 27.35 8.21 12.93
C VAL A 489 27.33 7.02 11.98
N ALA A 490 27.30 7.26 10.67
CA ALA A 490 27.37 6.18 9.68
C ALA A 490 28.66 5.37 9.78
N ILE A 491 29.82 6.03 9.95
CA ILE A 491 31.11 5.35 10.14
C ILE A 491 31.07 4.46 11.39
N LYS A 492 30.57 5.00 12.52
CA LYS A 492 30.40 4.21 13.75
C LYS A 492 29.51 2.98 13.56
N PHE A 493 28.42 3.11 12.79
CA PHE A 493 27.54 1.98 12.48
C PHE A 493 28.20 0.92 11.59
N GLU A 494 29.16 1.29 10.75
CA GLU A 494 29.95 0.34 9.95
C GLU A 494 30.98 -0.41 10.79
N GLU A 495 31.66 0.28 11.71
CA GLU A 495 32.68 -0.28 12.60
C GLU A 495 32.10 -1.36 13.54
N VAL A 496 30.94 -1.08 14.16
CA VAL A 496 30.26 -2.04 15.06
C VAL A 496 29.84 -3.33 14.33
N ASN A 497 29.55 -3.25 13.03
CA ASN A 497 29.18 -4.43 12.23
C ASN A 497 30.39 -5.31 11.92
N HIS A 498 31.57 -4.70 11.79
CA HIS A 498 32.82 -5.43 11.57
C HIS A 498 33.29 -6.19 12.82
N ASP A 499 33.04 -5.66 14.02
CA ASP A 499 33.38 -6.35 15.27
C ASP A 499 32.43 -7.51 15.58
N ASN A 500 31.12 -7.35 15.35
CA ASN A 500 30.14 -8.44 15.53
C ASN A 500 30.34 -9.59 14.53
N SER A 501 30.82 -9.31 13.31
CA SER A 501 31.10 -10.35 12.31
C SER A 501 32.41 -11.11 12.58
N ARG A 502 33.36 -10.54 13.33
CA ARG A 502 34.56 -11.25 13.81
C ARG A 502 34.28 -12.14 15.03
N GLY A 503 33.26 -11.83 15.82
CA GLY A 503 32.84 -12.62 17.00
C GLY A 503 31.92 -13.82 16.71
N CYS A 504 31.23 -13.85 15.55
CA CYS A 504 30.16 -14.82 15.27
C CYS A 504 30.60 -16.05 14.45
N ASN A 505 31.90 -16.36 14.36
CA ASN A 505 32.40 -17.56 13.66
C ASN A 505 32.29 -18.87 14.46
N ARG A 506 31.51 -18.90 15.55
CA ARG A 506 31.13 -20.13 16.25
C ARG A 506 29.65 -20.08 16.60
N SER A 507 28.90 -21.02 16.03
CA SER A 507 27.51 -21.41 16.28
C SER A 507 26.39 -20.78 15.43
N ASN A 508 25.52 -21.70 14.97
CA ASN A 508 24.20 -21.56 14.32
C ASN A 508 24.10 -21.30 12.81
N LYS A 509 23.89 -22.42 12.08
CA LYS A 509 23.16 -22.52 10.82
C LYS A 509 21.67 -22.31 11.11
N GLY A 510 21.11 -21.20 10.61
CA GLY A 510 19.68 -20.90 10.69
C GLY A 510 19.41 -19.52 10.10
N ARG A 511 19.67 -19.36 8.80
CA ARG A 511 19.49 -18.09 8.09
C ARG A 511 18.04 -17.98 7.61
N VAL A 512 17.29 -17.04 8.16
CA VAL A 512 16.04 -16.56 7.56
C VAL A 512 16.44 -15.56 6.46
N GLU A 513 16.27 -15.97 5.20
CA GLU A 513 16.43 -15.08 4.04
C GLU A 513 15.21 -14.16 3.93
N TYR A 514 15.43 -12.87 4.16
CA TYR A 514 14.55 -11.83 3.64
C TYR A 514 14.86 -11.67 2.14
N ASP A 515 14.08 -12.32 1.27
CA ASP A 515 14.21 -12.16 -0.19
C ASP A 515 13.58 -10.83 -0.64
N ALA A 516 14.28 -9.73 -0.34
CA ALA A 516 14.02 -8.40 -0.91
C ALA A 516 14.90 -8.11 -2.15
N THR A 517 15.54 -9.13 -2.72
CA THR A 517 16.61 -8.96 -3.72
C THR A 517 16.34 -9.59 -5.09
N LYS A 518 15.21 -10.25 -5.34
CA LYS A 518 14.82 -10.68 -6.69
C LYS A 518 14.02 -9.63 -7.47
N THR A 519 14.57 -8.42 -7.61
CA THR A 519 14.07 -7.45 -8.61
C THR A 519 15.15 -6.60 -9.26
N GLN A 520 16.39 -7.09 -9.37
CA GLN A 520 17.42 -6.42 -10.17
C GLN A 520 18.32 -7.43 -10.89
N GLN A 521 17.88 -7.90 -12.07
CA GLN A 521 18.76 -8.28 -13.17
C GLN A 521 17.98 -8.56 -14.46
N SER A 522 17.39 -7.52 -15.04
CA SER A 522 17.18 -7.47 -16.49
C SER A 522 16.90 -6.04 -16.90
N ASN A 523 17.98 -5.31 -17.24
CA ASN A 523 18.04 -4.30 -18.30
C ASN A 523 19.28 -3.42 -18.08
N ALA A 524 20.41 -3.89 -18.57
CA ALA A 524 21.52 -3.03 -18.93
C ALA A 524 22.15 -3.52 -20.25
N SER A 525 21.92 -2.71 -21.28
CA SER A 525 22.81 -2.44 -22.42
C SER A 525 23.19 -3.58 -23.37
N ALA A 526 22.44 -3.68 -24.47
CA ALA A 526 23.05 -3.94 -25.78
C ALA A 526 23.66 -2.63 -26.30
N CYS A 527 24.97 -2.44 -26.09
CA CYS A 527 25.75 -1.47 -26.84
C CYS A 527 27.02 -2.20 -27.33
N GLY A 528 26.96 -2.67 -28.57
CA GLY A 528 28.08 -3.33 -29.22
C GLY A 528 29.14 -2.32 -29.61
N SER A 529 30.31 -2.41 -28.98
CA SER A 529 31.55 -1.84 -29.51
C SER A 529 32.57 -2.97 -29.65
N LYS A 530 32.83 -3.33 -30.92
CA LYS A 530 33.89 -4.22 -31.33
C LYS A 530 35.23 -3.66 -30.86
N ARG A 531 36.00 -4.44 -30.09
CA ARG A 531 37.47 -4.34 -30.08
C ARG A 531 38.08 -5.72 -29.90
N SER A 532 38.87 -6.08 -30.91
CA SER A 532 39.76 -7.22 -31.03
C SER A 532 40.87 -7.17 -29.99
N GLY A 533 41.23 -8.32 -29.42
CA GLY A 533 42.33 -8.41 -28.46
C GLY A 533 42.65 -9.82 -28.00
N LYS A 534 43.41 -10.55 -28.82
CA LYS A 534 44.33 -11.66 -28.53
C LYS A 534 44.08 -12.55 -27.30
N LEU A 535 43.73 -13.81 -27.59
CA LEU A 535 43.94 -14.97 -26.71
C LEU A 535 45.40 -15.06 -26.24
N ARG A 536 45.59 -15.25 -24.93
CA ARG A 536 46.75 -15.97 -24.37
C ARG A 536 46.25 -17.25 -23.72
N THR A 537 46.85 -18.34 -24.17
CA THR A 537 46.74 -19.72 -23.69
C THR A 537 47.30 -19.86 -22.28
N CYS A 538 46.56 -20.55 -21.39
CA CYS A 538 47.16 -21.32 -20.31
C CYS A 538 46.38 -22.64 -20.16
N SER A 539 47.11 -23.70 -20.42
CA SER A 539 46.78 -25.12 -20.26
C SER A 539 46.68 -25.52 -18.80
N GLY A 540 45.65 -26.30 -18.46
CA GLY A 540 45.54 -27.00 -17.18
C GLY A 540 44.54 -28.14 -17.30
N LYS A 541 45.07 -29.34 -17.53
CA LYS A 541 44.32 -30.60 -17.63
C LYS A 541 43.72 -30.96 -16.26
N ASN A 542 42.47 -31.43 -16.25
CA ASN A 542 42.15 -32.68 -15.57
C ASN A 542 40.85 -33.27 -16.14
N ASN A 543 40.96 -34.54 -16.50
CA ASN A 543 39.90 -35.41 -16.97
C ASN A 543 38.97 -35.75 -15.80
N ASP A 544 37.67 -35.75 -16.03
CA ASP A 544 36.85 -36.91 -15.70
C ASP A 544 35.65 -36.98 -16.65
N LYS A 545 35.23 -38.22 -16.87
CA LYS A 545 34.62 -38.77 -18.07
C LYS A 545 33.21 -39.28 -17.71
N ILE A 546 32.30 -39.23 -18.69
CA ILE A 546 31.12 -40.14 -18.87
C ILE A 546 29.90 -39.73 -17.99
N VAL A 547 28.62 -39.66 -18.40
CA VAL A 547 27.81 -40.24 -19.51
C VAL A 547 26.78 -39.20 -19.99
N VAL A 548 26.48 -39.22 -21.29
CA VAL A 548 25.33 -38.58 -21.95
C VAL A 548 24.21 -39.60 -22.07
N GLU A 549 22.98 -39.25 -21.67
CA GLU A 549 21.77 -39.85 -22.26
C GLU A 549 20.75 -38.78 -22.63
N THR A 550 20.52 -38.65 -23.93
CA THR A 550 19.37 -38.01 -24.54
C THR A 550 18.36 -39.09 -24.92
N PRO A 551 17.07 -38.73 -25.08
CA PRO A 551 16.36 -39.18 -26.26
C PRO A 551 15.91 -37.99 -27.11
N VAL A 552 16.32 -38.07 -28.37
CA VAL A 552 15.80 -37.32 -29.51
C VAL A 552 14.36 -37.74 -29.77
N ASN A 553 13.47 -36.79 -30.04
CA ASN A 553 12.49 -37.02 -31.09
C ASN A 553 12.16 -35.74 -31.87
N THR A 554 12.40 -35.84 -33.17
CA THR A 554 12.26 -34.84 -34.22
C THR A 554 10.84 -34.80 -34.77
N THR A 555 10.34 -33.61 -35.08
CA THR A 555 9.71 -33.36 -36.40
C THR A 555 9.63 -31.85 -36.70
N ARG A 556 10.40 -31.43 -37.71
CA ARG A 556 10.30 -30.13 -38.39
C ARG A 556 9.19 -30.21 -39.44
N LYS A 557 8.40 -29.15 -39.60
CA LYS A 557 7.93 -28.68 -40.90
C LYS A 557 8.23 -27.19 -41.06
N ARG A 558 9.07 -26.89 -42.06
CA ARG A 558 9.35 -25.55 -42.59
C ARG A 558 8.21 -25.15 -43.54
N GLY A 559 7.78 -23.90 -43.46
CA GLY A 559 7.06 -23.20 -44.52
C GLY A 559 7.75 -21.86 -44.76
N LEU A 560 8.44 -21.76 -45.90
CA LEU A 560 8.92 -20.51 -46.50
C LEU A 560 7.75 -19.75 -47.10
N LEU A 561 7.75 -18.41 -47.03
CA LEU A 561 7.25 -17.56 -48.12
C LEU A 561 7.79 -16.12 -48.02
N ASN A 562 7.97 -15.57 -49.21
CA ASN A 562 8.84 -14.46 -49.59
C ASN A 562 8.27 -13.05 -49.33
N ILE A 563 9.21 -12.14 -49.04
CA ILE A 563 9.43 -10.81 -49.63
C ILE A 563 8.26 -10.14 -50.37
N SER A 564 7.89 -8.93 -49.92
CA SER A 564 7.48 -7.84 -50.80
C SER A 564 7.74 -6.48 -50.13
N SER A 565 8.78 -5.82 -50.60
CA SER A 565 9.14 -4.42 -50.39
C SER A 565 8.18 -3.47 -51.12
N LYS A 566 7.71 -2.40 -50.46
CA LYS A 566 7.36 -1.13 -51.13
C LYS A 566 7.60 0.07 -50.20
N LYS A 567 8.63 0.84 -50.53
CA LYS A 567 8.87 2.22 -50.09
C LYS A 567 7.73 3.12 -50.60
N ARG A 568 7.30 4.10 -49.79
CA ARG A 568 7.07 5.48 -50.27
C ARG A 568 7.02 6.50 -49.12
N THR A 569 7.95 7.44 -49.19
CA THR A 569 8.08 8.71 -48.49
C THR A 569 7.07 9.75 -48.96
N ARG A 570 6.55 10.59 -48.04
CA ARG A 570 6.30 12.06 -48.14
C ARG A 570 5.46 12.50 -46.93
N SER A 571 6.06 13.18 -45.96
CA SER A 571 6.33 14.63 -45.86
C SER A 571 5.18 15.41 -45.19
N SER A 572 5.54 16.01 -44.05
CA SER A 572 4.99 17.22 -43.43
C SER A 572 4.02 18.05 -44.27
N LEU A 573 2.83 18.33 -43.72
CA LEU A 573 2.12 19.63 -43.77
C LEU A 573 0.71 19.45 -43.21
N ARG A 574 0.46 20.02 -42.03
CA ARG A 574 -0.77 20.73 -41.58
C ARG A 574 -0.89 20.74 -40.05
N LEU A 575 0.07 21.42 -39.40
CA LEU A 575 -0.24 22.24 -38.23
C LEU A 575 -0.76 23.57 -38.78
N LYS A 576 -2.08 23.81 -38.66
CA LYS A 576 -2.78 25.11 -38.66
C LYS A 576 -4.24 24.86 -39.08
N GLU A 577 -5.09 24.40 -38.15
CA GLU A 577 -6.56 24.63 -38.20
C GLU A 577 -7.34 24.03 -36.99
N VAL A 578 -6.95 24.31 -35.73
CA VAL A 578 -7.88 24.15 -34.58
C VAL A 578 -7.65 25.25 -33.51
N LYS A 579 -7.36 26.48 -33.94
CA LYS A 579 -7.39 27.68 -33.08
C LYS A 579 -8.36 28.70 -33.67
N LYS A 580 -9.67 28.43 -33.58
CA LYS A 580 -10.75 29.42 -33.71
C LYS A 580 -12.12 28.77 -33.45
N LYS A 581 -12.46 28.52 -32.18
CA LYS A 581 -13.83 28.50 -31.64
C LYS A 581 -13.76 28.25 -30.13
N CYS A 582 -13.65 29.34 -29.38
CA CYS A 582 -14.13 29.56 -28.00
C CYS A 582 -13.42 30.80 -27.41
N ARG A 583 -13.57 31.95 -28.09
CA ARG A 583 -13.49 33.28 -27.49
C ARG A 583 -14.89 33.87 -27.60
N LYS A 584 -15.71 33.66 -26.57
CA LYS A 584 -16.86 34.50 -26.16
C LYS A 584 -17.60 33.78 -25.03
N LYS A 585 -17.10 34.01 -23.81
CA LYS A 585 -17.84 34.22 -22.54
C LYS A 585 -16.79 34.23 -21.44
N GLY A 586 -16.12 35.37 -21.31
CA GLY A 586 -15.41 35.71 -20.09
C GLY A 586 -16.33 36.59 -19.26
N SER A 587 -16.64 36.16 -18.04
CA SER A 587 -16.61 37.00 -16.85
C SER A 587 -16.84 36.13 -15.60
N GLN A 588 -15.80 36.09 -14.77
CA GLN A 588 -15.83 35.92 -13.31
C GLN A 588 -16.38 34.62 -12.71
N CYS A 589 -15.45 33.71 -12.37
CA CYS A 589 -15.34 33.23 -10.98
C CYS A 589 -13.88 32.83 -10.72
N HIS A 590 -13.10 33.76 -10.16
CA HIS A 590 -11.94 33.44 -9.35
C HIS A 590 -12.46 32.96 -7.98
N LEU A 591 -11.73 32.02 -7.37
CA LEU A 591 -11.95 31.30 -6.10
C LEU A 591 -12.54 29.88 -6.23
N CYS A 592 -11.86 28.95 -5.52
CA CYS A 592 -12.10 27.50 -5.37
C CYS A 592 -11.52 26.54 -6.43
N CYS A 593 -10.19 26.59 -6.64
CA CYS A 593 -9.38 25.44 -7.06
C CYS A 593 -8.40 25.00 -5.95
N SER A 594 -8.93 24.82 -4.74
CA SER A 594 -8.17 24.34 -3.59
C SER A 594 -9.07 23.49 -2.70
N LYS A 595 -9.34 22.23 -3.09
CA LYS A 595 -9.93 21.16 -2.25
C LYS A 595 -10.06 19.79 -2.95
N ILE A 596 -9.04 19.36 -3.69
CA ILE A 596 -8.90 17.94 -4.10
C ILE A 596 -7.44 17.55 -3.89
N ALA A 597 -7.08 17.47 -2.61
CA ALA A 597 -5.92 16.79 -2.07
C ALA A 597 -6.11 16.79 -0.54
N HIS A 598 -6.95 15.87 -0.06
CA HIS A 598 -6.95 15.31 1.30
C HIS A 598 -7.65 13.96 1.24
#